data_AF-A0A1G7YAG1-F1
#
_entry.id   AF-A0A1G7YAG1-F1
#
_cell.length_a   1.000
_cell.length_b   1.000
_cell.length_c   1.000
_cell.angle_alpha   90.00
_cell.angle_beta   90.00
_cell.angle_gamma   90.00
#
_symmetry.space_group_name_H-M   'P 1'
#
loop_
_entity.id
_entity.type
_entity.pdbx_description
1 polymer ?
#
loop_
_entity_poly.entity_id
_entity_poly.type
_entity_poly.pdbx_seq_one_letter_code
_entity_poly.pdbx_strand_id
1 'polypeptide(L)' 'MVGETMNWMKVCFLCLAVFATLCVASLGVAVAERSILLAVLCFAGLYGTFAASKKLRAKLQTH' A
#
# COMPACT_ATOMS: atom_id res chain seq x y z
N MET A 1 -12.73 26.47 0.80
CA MET A 1 -11.46 25.74 1.05
C MET A 1 -11.69 24.23 0.96
N VAL A 2 -12.23 23.75 -0.18
CA VAL A 2 -12.51 22.33 -0.47
C VAL A 2 -11.79 22.02 -1.79
N GLY A 3 -10.46 22.01 -1.75
CA GLY A 3 -9.64 21.83 -2.95
C GLY A 3 -8.30 21.17 -2.60
N GLU A 4 -7.72 21.55 -1.46
CA GLU A 4 -6.54 20.91 -0.88
C GLU A 4 -6.83 19.48 -0.36
N THR A 5 -7.97 19.24 0.29
CA THR A 5 -8.28 17.95 0.93
C THR A 5 -8.43 16.80 -0.07
N MET A 6 -8.94 17.09 -1.29
CA MET A 6 -9.07 16.08 -2.34
C MET A 6 -7.71 15.64 -2.91
N ASN A 7 -6.72 16.52 -2.95
CA ASN A 7 -5.37 16.18 -3.42
C ASN A 7 -4.65 15.27 -2.41
N TRP A 8 -4.68 15.61 -1.11
CA TRP A 8 -3.96 14.82 -0.11
C TRP A 8 -4.44 13.38 0.03
N MET A 9 -5.75 13.14 -0.03
CA MET A 9 -6.28 11.77 0.00
C MET A 9 -5.90 10.98 -1.25
N LYS A 10 -5.96 11.60 -2.43
CA LYS A 10 -5.53 10.97 -3.69
C LYS A 10 -4.03 10.70 -3.72
N VAL A 11 -3.22 11.62 -3.22
CA VAL A 11 -1.76 11.45 -3.07
C VAL A 11 -1.44 10.34 -2.06
N CYS A 12 -2.16 10.26 -0.93
CA CYS A 12 -2.04 9.13 0.00
C CYS A 12 -2.38 7.80 -0.69
N PHE A 13 -3.47 7.75 -1.45
CA PHE A 13 -3.86 6.55 -2.18
C PHE A 13 -2.85 6.17 -3.25
N LEU A 14 -2.27 7.15 -3.94
CA LEU A 14 -1.21 6.97 -4.93
C LEU A 14 0.07 6.43 -4.28
N CYS A 15 0.48 6.99 -3.13
CA CYS A 15 1.61 6.48 -2.35
C CYS A 15 1.39 5.04 -1.89
N LEU A 16 0.19 4.72 -1.37
CA LEU A 16 -0.14 3.34 -1.00
C LEU A 16 -0.14 2.40 -2.21
N ALA A 17 -0.63 2.85 -3.37
CA ALA A 17 -0.61 2.07 -4.60
C ALA A 17 0.81 1.81 -5.10
N VAL A 18 1.68 2.83 -5.12
CA VAL A 18 3.10 2.70 -5.48
C VAL A 18 3.83 1.77 -4.52
N PHE A 19 3.55 1.88 -3.22
CA PHE A 19 4.16 0.99 -2.23
C PHE A 19 3.70 -0.47 -2.42
N ALA A 20 2.42 -0.70 -2.69
CA ALA A 20 1.89 -2.02 -2.98
C ALA A 20 2.51 -2.63 -4.25
N THR A 21 2.65 -1.85 -5.33
CA THR A 21 3.30 -2.34 -6.57
C THR A 21 4.77 -2.65 -6.34
N LEU A 22 5.47 -1.85 -5.52
CA LEU A 22 6.86 -2.12 -5.13
C LEU A 22 6.97 -3.45 -4.36
N CYS A 23 6.08 -3.70 -3.40
CA CYS A 23 6.05 -4.98 -2.68
C CYS A 23 5.77 -6.16 -3.62
N VAL A 24 4.86 -6.03 -4.58
CA VAL A 24 4.58 -7.10 -5.56
C VAL A 24 5.78 -7.33 -6.48
N ALA A 25 6.48 -6.27 -6.91
CA ALA A 25 7.71 -6.40 -7.69
C ALA A 25 8.82 -7.09 -6.89
N SER A 26 8.99 -6.72 -5.61
CA SER A 26 9.94 -7.35 -4.70
C SER A 26 9.59 -8.81 -4.40
N LEU A 27 8.30 -9.21 -4.40
CA LEU A 27 7.91 -10.63 -4.35
C LEU A 27 8.43 -11.42 -5.55
N GLY A 28 8.39 -10.83 -6.75
CA GLY A 28 8.94 -11.45 -7.96
C GLY A 28 10.44 -11.72 -7.84
N VAL A 29 11.19 -10.73 -7.32
CA VAL A 29 12.63 -10.87 -7.04
C VAL A 29 12.87 -11.91 -5.93
N ALA A 30 12.08 -11.89 -4.85
CA ALA A 30 12.21 -12.84 -3.75
C ALA A 30 11.99 -14.29 -4.19
N VAL A 31 11.04 -14.53 -5.12
CA VAL A 31 10.81 -15.85 -5.72
C VAL A 31 11.98 -16.26 -6.61
N ALA A 32 12.51 -15.35 -7.43
CA ALA A 32 13.67 -15.62 -8.27
C ALA A 32 14.91 -15.99 -7.44
N GLU A 33 15.11 -15.34 -6.31
CA GLU A 33 16.24 -15.58 -5.41
C GLU A 33 15.97 -16.66 -4.33
N ARG A 34 14.77 -17.27 -4.32
CA ARG A 34 14.28 -18.18 -3.25
C ARG A 34 14.51 -17.65 -1.83
N SER A 35 14.49 -16.33 -1.65
CA SER A 35 14.75 -15.71 -0.35
C SER A 35 13.47 -15.58 0.46
N ILE A 36 13.27 -16.52 1.39
CA ILE A 36 12.10 -16.59 2.28
C ILE A 36 11.97 -15.32 3.14
N LEU A 37 13.09 -14.70 3.52
CA LEU A 37 13.09 -13.50 4.35
C LEU A 37 12.41 -12.32 3.64
N LEU A 38 12.74 -12.10 2.36
CA LEU A 38 12.15 -11.05 1.53
C LEU A 38 10.66 -11.30 1.27
N ALA A 39 10.27 -12.56 1.10
CA ALA A 39 8.87 -12.94 0.91
C ALA A 39 7.99 -12.59 2.12
N VAL A 40 8.46 -12.92 3.34
CA VAL A 40 7.74 -12.60 4.59
C VAL A 40 7.63 -11.09 4.79
N LEU A 41 8.71 -10.36 4.49
CA LEU A 41 8.74 -8.90 4.66
C LEU A 41 7.81 -8.19 3.66
N CYS A 42 7.72 -8.67 2.42
CA CYS A 42 6.73 -8.19 1.44
C CYS A 42 5.29 -8.51 1.86
N PHE A 43 5.04 -9.70 2.40
CA PHE A 43 3.71 -10.07 2.89
C PHE A 43 3.25 -9.15 4.03
N ALA A 44 4.14 -8.84 4.96
CA ALA A 44 3.87 -7.90 6.04
C ALA A 44 3.60 -6.48 5.51
N GLY A 45 4.41 -6.00 4.55
CA GLY A 45 4.22 -4.70 3.90
C GLY A 45 2.90 -4.57 3.13
N LEU A 46 2.53 -5.61 2.37
CA LEU A 46 1.24 -5.67 1.67
C LEU A 46 0.08 -5.68 2.66
N TYR A 47 0.16 -6.48 3.72
CA TYR A 47 -0.90 -6.57 4.71
C TYR A 47 -1.14 -5.22 5.40
N GLY A 48 -0.05 -4.52 5.78
CA GLY A 48 -0.12 -3.16 6.34
C GLY A 48 -0.74 -2.16 5.36
N THR A 49 -0.37 -2.22 4.08
CA THR A 49 -0.88 -1.33 3.03
C THR A 49 -2.37 -1.55 2.78
N PHE A 50 -2.82 -2.80 2.73
CA PHE A 50 -4.24 -3.15 2.60
C PHE A 50 -5.05 -2.72 3.82
N ALA A 51 -4.52 -2.91 5.04
CA ALA A 51 -5.18 -2.47 6.27
C ALA A 51 -5.31 -0.95 6.33
N ALA A 52 -4.25 -0.21 5.98
CA ALA A 52 -4.25 1.25 5.91
C ALA A 52 -5.24 1.76 4.84
N SER A 53 -5.26 1.13 3.66
CA SER A 53 -6.22 1.45 2.59
C SER A 53 -7.67 1.25 3.02
N LYS A 54 -7.97 0.14 3.71
CA LYS A 54 -9.31 -0.13 4.26
C LYS A 54 -9.70 0.91 5.31
N LYS A 55 -8.78 1.28 6.21
CA LYS A 55 -9.03 2.26 7.27
C LYS A 55 -9.25 3.66 6.71
N LEU A 56 -8.49 4.05 5.69
CA LEU A 56 -8.64 5.33 4.99
C LEU A 56 -9.95 5.38 4.21
N ARG A 57 -10.33 4.29 3.53
CA ARG A 57 -11.59 4.17 2.80
C ARG A 57 -12.81 4.18 3.73
N ALA A 58 -12.72 3.52 4.90
CA ALA A 58 -13.75 3.59 5.93
C ALA A 58 -13.94 5.01 6.45
N LYS A 59 -12.84 5.73 6.73
CA LYS A 59 -12.91 7.16 7.13
C LYS A 59 -13.53 8.06 6.05
N LEU A 60 -13.37 7.72 4.77
CA LEU A 60 -13.94 8.47 3.66
C LEU A 60 -15.46 8.21 3.49
N GLN A 61 -15.95 7.03 3.85
CA GLN A 61 -17.38 6.68 3.75
C GLN A 61 -18.23 7.14 4.95
N THR A 62 -17.61 7.39 6.10
CA THR A 62 -18.31 7.82 7.33
C THR A 62 -18.49 9.35 7.42
N HIS A 63 -18.12 10.09 6.38
CA HIS A 63 -18.20 11.56 6.31
C HIS A 63 -18.93 12.00 5.03
#